data_AF-A0A6L8T7B8-F1
#
_entry.id   AF-A0A6L8T7B8-F1
#
_cell.length_a   1.000
_cell.length_b   1.000
_cell.length_c   1.000
_cell.angle_alpha   90.00
_cell.angle_beta   90.00
_cell.angle_gamma   90.00
#
_symmetry.space_group_name_H-M   'P 1'
#
loop_
_entity.id
_entity.type
_entity.pdbx_description
1 polymer ?
#
loop_
_entity_poly.entity_id
_entity_poly.type
_entity_poly.pdbx_seq_one_letter_code
_entity_poly.pdbx_strand_id
1 'polypeptide(L)'
;MICSFIVMKCEGFSMISDLVDYLHNNLLIAHFCGFDISRPLPSYWTFDRFLKNFDNKVLSEIMKTQVLFLSKEGIVDTSFIGLDSTPVSANTSQNNPKSFLSNKFKPGNQPRADSDCKLGVHTASNQTNEKNMNSIRAIKIMSL
;
A
#
# COMPACT_ATOMS: atom_id res chain seq x y z
N MET A 1 -1.27 -14.58 8.32
CA MET A 1 -0.45 -13.36 8.17
C MET A 1 -1.20 -12.17 7.57
N ILE A 2 -2.13 -12.34 6.61
CA ILE A 2 -2.94 -11.20 6.12
C ILE A 2 -3.73 -10.55 7.26
N CYS A 3 -4.41 -11.36 8.09
CA CYS A 3 -5.18 -10.88 9.23
C CYS A 3 -4.38 -10.00 10.20
N SER A 4 -3.12 -10.33 10.47
CA SER A 4 -2.25 -9.50 11.31
C SER A 4 -1.93 -8.13 10.68
N PHE A 5 -1.84 -8.04 9.36
CA PHE A 5 -1.68 -6.74 8.69
C PHE A 5 -2.98 -5.94 8.64
N ILE A 6 -4.14 -6.60 8.68
CA ILE A 6 -5.43 -5.92 8.88
C ILE A 6 -5.46 -5.31 10.28
N VAL A 7 -5.12 -6.07 11.32
CA VAL A 7 -4.98 -5.56 12.69
C VAL A 7 -4.00 -4.40 12.75
N MET A 8 -2.85 -4.50 12.06
CA MET A 8 -1.87 -3.41 11.98
C MET A 8 -2.49 -2.09 11.48
N LYS A 9 -3.39 -2.16 10.50
CA LYS A 9 -4.09 -0.97 9.97
C LYS A 9 -5.22 -0.49 10.87
N CYS A 10 -5.96 -1.40 11.50
CA CYS A 10 -7.03 -1.04 12.45
C CYS A 10 -6.48 -0.35 13.71
N GLU A 11 -5.36 -0.84 14.25
CA GLU A 11 -4.70 -0.28 15.44
C GLU A 11 -3.81 0.94 15.12
N GLY A 12 -3.54 1.21 13.84
CA GLY A 12 -2.75 2.36 13.41
C GLY A 12 -1.24 2.21 13.62
N PHE A 13 -0.71 0.99 13.67
CA PHE A 13 0.72 0.77 13.82
C PHE A 13 1.49 1.20 12.57
N SER A 14 2.58 1.94 12.79
CA SER A 14 3.43 2.43 11.70
C SER A 14 4.56 1.46 11.35
N MET A 15 5.04 0.68 12.33
CA MET A 15 6.14 -0.26 12.16
C MET A 15 5.69 -1.71 12.41
N ILE A 16 6.32 -2.65 11.69
CA ILE A 16 6.05 -4.09 11.87
C ILE A 16 6.51 -4.56 13.26
N SER A 17 7.54 -3.93 13.84
CA SER A 17 7.96 -4.19 15.23
C SER A 17 6.80 -3.99 16.20
N ASP A 18 6.08 -2.87 16.08
CA ASP A 18 4.96 -2.53 16.95
C ASP A 18 3.84 -3.58 16.84
N LEU A 19 3.58 -4.06 15.63
CA LEU A 19 2.63 -5.16 15.39
C LEU A 19 3.08 -6.46 16.08
N VAL A 20 4.36 -6.82 15.95
CA VAL A 20 4.90 -8.05 16.56
C VAL A 20 4.81 -7.97 18.08
N ASP A 21 5.19 -6.84 18.67
CA ASP A 21 5.10 -6.61 20.12
C ASP A 21 3.64 -6.64 20.59
N TYR A 22 2.72 -6.02 19.84
CA TYR A 22 1.30 -6.06 20.14
C TYR A 22 0.72 -7.48 20.12
N LEU A 23 1.05 -8.27 19.11
CA LEU A 23 0.57 -9.66 18.99
C LEU A 23 1.16 -10.57 20.07
N HIS A 24 2.40 -10.33 20.49
CA HIS A 24 3.01 -11.05 21.62
C HIS A 24 2.26 -10.78 22.93
N ASN A 25 1.83 -9.54 23.14
CA ASN A 25 1.09 -9.14 24.35
C ASN A 25 -0.40 -9.54 24.30
N ASN A 26 -0.97 -9.73 23.10
CA ASN A 26 -2.40 -10.02 22.91
C ASN A 26 -2.62 -11.37 22.21
N LEU A 27 -2.47 -12.46 22.95
CA LEU A 27 -2.58 -13.83 22.42
C LEU A 27 -3.94 -14.16 21.80
N LEU A 28 -5.03 -13.58 22.30
CA LEU A 28 -6.37 -13.75 21.72
C LEU A 28 -6.42 -13.21 20.28
N ILE A 29 -5.83 -12.04 20.06
CA ILE A 29 -5.78 -11.40 18.74
C ILE A 29 -4.84 -12.17 17.82
N ALA A 30 -3.71 -12.66 18.35
CA ALA A 30 -2.80 -13.52 17.62
C ALA A 30 -3.49 -14.81 17.14
N HIS A 31 -4.32 -15.43 17.99
CA HIS A 31 -5.12 -16.59 17.63
C HIS A 31 -6.11 -16.27 16.50
N PHE A 32 -6.86 -15.16 16.60
CA PHE A 32 -7.76 -14.72 15.52
C PHE A 32 -7.03 -14.38 14.21
N CYS A 33 -5.76 -13.98 14.30
CA CYS A 33 -4.91 -13.79 13.11
C CYS A 33 -4.48 -15.10 12.44
N GLY A 34 -4.83 -16.26 13.03
CA GLY A 34 -4.49 -17.60 12.56
C GLY A 34 -3.13 -18.10 13.04
N PHE A 35 -2.57 -17.54 14.12
CA PHE A 35 -1.34 -18.04 14.73
C PHE A 35 -1.62 -19.08 15.81
N ASP A 36 -0.77 -20.10 15.86
CA ASP A 36 -0.78 -21.10 16.93
C ASP A 36 -0.14 -20.50 18.19
N ILE A 37 -0.95 -20.26 19.23
CA ILE A 37 -0.52 -19.67 20.50
C ILE A 37 0.45 -20.57 21.30
N SER A 38 0.53 -21.86 20.95
CA SER A 38 1.49 -22.79 21.56
C SER A 38 2.90 -22.66 20.96
N ARG A 39 3.03 -21.90 19.87
CA ARG A 39 4.29 -21.69 19.14
C ARG A 39 4.71 -20.22 19.22
N PRO A 40 6.01 -19.93 19.10
CA PRO A 40 6.46 -18.55 18.97
C PRO A 40 5.87 -17.92 17.71
N LEU A 41 5.48 -16.64 17.83
CA LEU A 41 5.02 -15.86 16.69
C LEU A 41 6.12 -15.74 15.63
N PRO A 42 5.75 -15.53 14.36
CA PRO A 42 6.72 -15.26 13.31
C PRO A 42 7.61 -14.06 13.66
N SER A 43 8.89 -14.17 13.33
CA SER A 43 9.83 -13.05 13.52
C SER A 43 9.49 -11.87 12.62
N TYR A 44 9.95 -10.68 12.98
CA TYR A 44 9.89 -9.48 12.12
C TYR A 44 10.31 -9.77 10.68
N TRP A 45 11.41 -10.49 10.48
CA TRP A 45 11.93 -10.86 9.16
C TRP A 45 10.95 -11.69 8.34
N THR A 46 10.14 -12.52 9.01
CA THR A 46 9.11 -13.32 8.36
C THR A 46 7.98 -12.43 7.85
N PHE A 47 7.57 -11.44 8.64
CA PHE A 47 6.58 -10.42 8.22
C PHE A 47 7.10 -9.56 7.06
N ASP A 48 8.34 -9.07 7.14
CA ASP A 48 8.95 -8.28 6.06
C ASP A 48 9.06 -9.09 4.76
N ARG A 49 9.50 -10.35 4.84
CA ARG A 49 9.57 -11.25 3.68
C ARG A 49 8.19 -11.53 3.11
N PHE A 50 7.17 -11.70 3.95
CA PHE A 50 5.81 -11.87 3.50
C PHE A 50 5.37 -10.66 2.65
N LEU A 51 5.52 -9.43 3.17
CA LEU A 51 5.12 -8.23 2.41
C LEU A 51 5.86 -8.08 1.07
N LYS A 52 7.15 -8.42 1.01
CA LYS A 52 7.96 -8.31 -0.21
C LYS A 52 7.57 -9.32 -1.29
N ASN A 53 7.13 -10.51 -0.90
CA ASN A 53 6.91 -11.63 -1.82
C ASN A 53 5.43 -12.01 -1.98
N PHE A 54 4.53 -11.34 -1.25
CA PHE A 54 3.11 -11.65 -1.32
C PHE A 54 2.51 -11.22 -2.66
N ASP A 55 1.80 -12.14 -3.31
CA ASP A 55 1.21 -11.88 -4.61
C ASP A 55 0.01 -10.92 -4.49
N ASN A 56 0.11 -9.79 -5.18
CA ASN A 56 -0.95 -8.78 -5.23
C ASN A 56 -2.26 -9.34 -5.80
N LYS A 57 -2.21 -10.36 -6.67
CA LYS A 57 -3.41 -10.99 -7.26
C LYS A 57 -4.36 -11.52 -6.19
N VAL A 58 -3.81 -12.05 -5.09
CA VAL A 58 -4.61 -12.55 -3.96
C VAL A 58 -5.41 -11.42 -3.32
N LEU A 59 -4.82 -10.23 -3.14
CA LEU A 59 -5.53 -9.06 -2.62
C LEU A 59 -6.62 -8.58 -3.58
N SER A 60 -6.31 -8.53 -4.88
CA SER A 60 -7.29 -8.14 -5.89
C SER A 60 -8.49 -9.09 -5.92
N GLU A 61 -8.25 -10.39 -5.74
CA GLU A 61 -9.30 -11.40 -5.72
C GLU A 61 -10.15 -11.33 -4.45
N ILE A 62 -9.53 -11.12 -3.28
CA ILE A 62 -10.23 -10.87 -2.01
C ILE A 62 -11.14 -9.64 -2.15
N MET A 63 -10.60 -8.52 -2.66
CA MET A 63 -11.36 -7.28 -2.84
C MET A 63 -12.57 -7.49 -3.78
N LYS A 64 -12.36 -8.13 -4.94
CA LYS A 64 -13.44 -8.46 -5.87
C LYS A 64 -14.52 -9.32 -5.22
N THR A 65 -14.11 -10.35 -4.49
CA THR A 65 -15.04 -11.25 -3.80
C THR A 65 -15.85 -10.51 -2.75
N GLN A 66 -15.23 -9.62 -1.99
CA GLN A 66 -15.91 -8.78 -0.99
C GLN A 66 -16.93 -7.84 -1.63
N VAL A 67 -16.57 -7.14 -2.71
CA VAL A 67 -17.51 -6.25 -3.42
C VAL A 67 -18.71 -7.04 -3.99
N LEU A 68 -18.46 -8.20 -4.60
CA LEU A 68 -19.52 -9.06 -5.11
C LEU A 68 -20.44 -9.58 -3.99
N PHE A 69 -19.87 -9.93 -2.84
CA PHE A 69 -20.64 -10.34 -1.67
C PHE A 69 -21.54 -9.21 -1.16
N LEU A 70 -20.98 -8.02 -0.97
CA LEU A 70 -21.73 -6.85 -0.48
C LEU A 70 -22.83 -6.39 -1.45
N SER A 71 -22.60 -6.55 -2.76
CA SER A 71 -23.62 -6.28 -3.78
C SER A 71 -24.78 -7.26 -3.70
N LYS A 72 -24.51 -8.55 -3.46
CA LYS A 72 -25.57 -9.57 -3.28
C LYS A 72 -26.42 -9.32 -2.03
N GLU A 73 -25.80 -8.86 -0.95
CA GLU A 73 -26.49 -8.49 0.30
C GLU A 73 -27.24 -7.14 0.19
N GLY A 74 -27.16 -6.45 -0.95
CA GLY A 74 -27.82 -5.15 -1.16
C GLY A 74 -27.21 -4.00 -0.37
N ILE A 75 -25.99 -4.16 0.16
CA ILE A 75 -25.27 -3.12 0.92
C ILE A 75 -24.62 -2.11 -0.05
N VAL A 76 -24.10 -2.59 -1.18
CA VAL A 76 -23.45 -1.78 -2.22
C VAL A 76 -24.29 -1.81 -3.50
N ASP A 77 -24.57 -0.63 -4.05
CA ASP A 77 -25.25 -0.45 -5.32
C ASP A 77 -24.29 0.11 -6.39
N THR A 78 -24.63 -0.13 -7.66
CA THR A 78 -23.89 0.31 -8.84
C THR A 78 -24.37 1.63 -9.42
N SER A 79 -25.37 2.29 -8.81
CA SER A 79 -25.93 3.56 -9.28
C SER A 79 -24.92 4.71 -9.34
N PHE A 80 -23.90 4.70 -8.48
CA PHE A 80 -22.81 5.68 -8.50
C PHE A 80 -21.46 4.98 -8.37
N ILE A 81 -20.57 5.23 -9.33
CA ILE A 81 -19.21 4.70 -9.33
C ILE A 81 -18.24 5.87 -9.22
N GLY A 82 -17.58 5.97 -8.06
CA GLY A 82 -16.47 6.88 -7.86
C GLY A 82 -15.18 6.27 -8.39
N LEU A 83 -14.57 6.89 -9.40
CA LEU A 83 -13.24 6.53 -9.87
C LEU A 83 -12.22 7.46 -9.22
N ASP A 84 -11.30 6.89 -8.45
CA ASP A 84 -10.18 7.61 -7.84
C ASP A 84 -8.84 6.94 -8.20
N SER A 85 -7.80 7.75 -8.28
CA SER A 85 -6.44 7.27 -8.49
C SER A 85 -5.52 7.97 -7.52
N THR A 86 -4.82 7.20 -6.69
CA THR A 86 -3.88 7.75 -5.71
C THR A 86 -2.44 7.54 -6.19
N PRO A 87 -1.64 8.62 -6.32
CA PRO A 87 -0.23 8.52 -6.64
C PRO A 87 0.59 8.08 -5.42
N VAL A 88 1.37 7.01 -5.56
CA VAL A 88 2.33 6.54 -4.55
C VAL A 88 3.74 6.90 -4.97
N SER A 89 4.51 7.53 -4.07
CA SER A 89 5.91 7.86 -4.34
C SER A 89 6.77 6.60 -4.35
N ALA A 90 7.47 6.34 -5.45
CA ALA A 90 8.35 5.19 -5.57
C ALA A 90 9.66 5.40 -4.77
N ASN A 91 10.22 4.33 -4.20
CA ASN A 91 11.50 4.40 -3.49
C ASN A 91 12.67 4.42 -4.47
N THR A 92 12.91 5.59 -5.08
CA THR A 92 13.92 5.79 -6.13
C THR A 92 14.79 7.00 -5.84
N SER A 93 16.00 7.05 -6.41
CA SER A 93 16.90 8.20 -6.26
C SER A 93 16.30 9.49 -6.83
N GLN A 94 15.39 9.39 -7.80
CA GLN A 94 14.62 10.51 -8.37
C GLN A 94 13.66 11.15 -7.35
N ASN A 95 13.24 10.43 -6.31
CA ASN A 95 12.42 11.00 -5.25
C ASN A 95 13.24 11.52 -4.06
N ASN A 96 14.55 11.23 -4.01
CA ASN A 96 15.42 11.75 -2.96
C ASN A 96 15.77 13.24 -3.23
N PRO A 97 15.39 14.19 -2.37
CA PRO A 97 15.73 15.60 -2.54
C PRO A 97 17.24 15.87 -2.58
N LYS A 98 18.04 15.01 -1.93
CA LYS A 98 19.51 15.11 -1.87
C LYS A 98 20.23 14.45 -3.05
N SER A 99 19.49 14.01 -4.07
CA SER A 99 20.07 13.41 -5.26
C SER A 99 20.53 14.48 -6.26
N PHE A 100 21.80 14.42 -6.68
CA PHE A 100 22.42 15.31 -7.67
C PHE A 100 22.38 14.76 -9.11
N LEU A 101 21.37 13.95 -9.45
CA LEU A 101 21.25 13.37 -10.80
C LEU A 101 20.96 14.44 -11.86
N SER A 102 21.80 14.55 -12.88
CA SER A 102 21.70 15.55 -13.96
C SER A 102 20.42 15.44 -14.82
N ASN A 103 19.81 14.26 -14.87
CA ASN A 103 18.62 13.95 -15.70
C ASN A 103 17.42 13.51 -14.87
N LYS A 104 17.33 13.95 -13.61
CA LYS A 104 16.32 13.54 -12.63
C LYS A 104 14.88 13.76 -13.09
N PHE A 105 14.63 14.82 -13.85
CA PHE A 105 13.29 15.26 -14.27
C PHE A 105 12.98 15.00 -15.74
N LYS A 106 13.83 14.25 -16.46
CA LYS A 106 13.58 13.92 -17.86
C LYS A 106 12.52 12.81 -17.95
N PRO A 107 11.34 13.04 -18.57
CA PRO A 107 10.25 12.05 -18.58
C PRO A 107 10.63 10.69 -19.19
N GLY A 108 11.54 10.67 -20.16
CA GLY A 108 12.05 9.44 -20.78
C GLY A 108 13.06 8.65 -19.94
N ASN A 109 13.44 9.14 -18.75
CA ASN A 109 14.43 8.49 -17.90
C ASN A 109 13.74 7.65 -16.81
N GLN A 110 13.38 6.42 -17.16
CA GLN A 110 12.66 5.52 -16.25
C GLN A 110 13.56 5.07 -15.07
N PRO A 111 13.08 5.12 -13.82
CA PRO A 111 13.88 4.68 -12.68
C PRO A 111 14.21 3.19 -12.74
N ARG A 112 15.49 2.84 -12.55
CA ARG A 112 15.96 1.44 -12.59
C ARG A 112 15.45 0.59 -11.42
N ALA A 113 15.22 1.21 -10.26
CA ALA A 113 14.84 0.51 -9.04
C ALA A 113 13.37 0.04 -9.04
N ASP A 114 12.51 0.64 -9.86
CA ASP A 114 11.11 0.27 -9.99
C ASP A 114 10.68 0.52 -11.45
N SER A 115 10.53 -0.56 -12.23
CA SER A 115 10.13 -0.47 -13.64
C SER A 115 8.70 -0.01 -13.82
N ASP A 116 7.83 -0.15 -12.82
CA ASP A 116 6.43 0.21 -12.96
C ASP A 116 6.19 1.68 -12.68
N CYS A 117 7.16 2.36 -12.03
CA CYS A 117 7.04 3.77 -11.74
C CYS A 117 7.34 4.62 -12.99
N LYS A 118 6.62 5.75 -13.10
CA LYS A 118 6.82 6.74 -14.16
C LYS A 118 7.13 8.09 -13.54
N LEU A 119 7.93 8.89 -14.22
CA LEU A 119 8.13 10.29 -13.82
C LEU A 119 6.87 11.08 -14.20
N GLY A 120 6.25 11.70 -13.21
CA GLY A 120 5.02 12.46 -13.37
C GLY A 120 4.98 13.67 -12.44
N VAL A 121 4.07 14.59 -12.73
CA VAL A 121 3.82 15.75 -11.86
C VAL A 121 2.76 15.37 -10.84
N HIS A 122 3.05 15.64 -9.56
CA HIS A 122 2.04 15.54 -8.50
C HIS A 122 1.49 16.93 -8.19
N THR A 123 0.19 17.11 -8.41
CA THR A 123 -0.53 18.35 -8.05
C THR A 123 -0.95 18.28 -6.59
N ALA A 124 -0.78 19.36 -5.84
CA ALA A 124 -1.19 19.44 -4.44
C ALA A 124 -2.70 19.48 -4.22
N SER A 125 -3.44 19.82 -5.28
CA SER A 125 -4.88 20.04 -5.25
C SER A 125 -5.53 19.29 -6.39
N ASN A 126 -6.68 18.67 -6.09
CA ASN A 126 -7.55 18.04 -7.08
C ASN A 126 -8.48 19.08 -7.75
N GLN A 127 -8.47 20.34 -7.30
CA GLN A 127 -9.28 21.38 -7.92
C GLN A 127 -8.75 21.71 -9.31
N THR A 128 -9.62 21.66 -10.31
CA THR A 128 -9.27 21.97 -11.71
C THR A 128 -8.75 23.39 -11.89
N ASN A 129 -9.15 24.30 -11.02
CA ASN A 129 -8.88 25.74 -11.11
C ASN A 129 -7.63 26.19 -10.33
N GLU A 130 -7.10 25.35 -9.44
CA GLU A 130 -5.89 25.65 -8.64
C GLU A 130 -4.84 24.53 -8.79
N LYS A 131 -4.27 24.42 -9.99
CA LYS A 131 -3.19 23.47 -10.25
C LYS A 131 -1.85 24.01 -9.78
N ASN A 132 -1.61 23.99 -8.47
CA ASN A 132 -0.26 24.16 -7.93
C ASN A 132 0.53 22.85 -8.16
N MET A 133 1.31 22.84 -9.24
CA MET A 133 2.21 21.74 -9.61
C MET A 133 3.42 21.76 -8.68
N ASN A 134 3.46 20.86 -7.69
CA ASN A 134 4.45 20.97 -6.61
C ASN A 134 5.81 20.34 -6.94
N SER A 135 5.88 19.28 -7.77
CA SER A 135 7.15 18.69 -8.22
C SER A 135 6.96 17.54 -9.22
N ILE A 136 7.96 17.31 -10.07
CA ILE A 136 8.12 16.07 -10.83
C ILE A 136 8.68 15.00 -9.88
N ARG A 137 8.00 13.86 -9.77
CA ARG A 137 8.38 12.71 -8.93
C ARG A 137 8.22 11.41 -9.70
N ALA A 138 8.96 10.39 -9.30
CA ALA A 138 8.72 9.02 -9.72
C ALA A 138 7.52 8.46 -8.95
N ILE A 139 6.42 8.18 -9.63
CA ILE A 139 5.15 7.82 -9.03
C ILE A 139 4.65 6.52 -9.63
N LYS A 140 4.01 5.70 -8.80
CA LYS A 140 3.16 4.59 -9.23
C LYS A 140 1.70 5.01 -9.02
N ILE A 141 0.91 4.97 -10.08
CA ILE A 141 -0.52 5.26 -9.98
C ILE A 141 -1.20 3.97 -9.55
N MET A 142 -1.84 3.99 -8.40
CA MET A 142 -2.74 2.92 -7.97
C MET A 142 -4.16 3.35 -8.29
N SER A 143 -4.78 2.68 -9.25
CA SER A 143 -6.22 2.72 -9.48
C SER A 143 -6.86 1.58 -8.68
N LEU A 144 -7.90 1.92 -7.91
CA LEU A 144 -8.77 0.95 -7.23
C LEU A 144 -9.76 0.31 -8.21
#